data_AF-K9EX67-F1
#
_entry.id   AF-K9EX67-F1
#
_cell.length_a   1.000
_cell.length_b   1.000
_cell.length_c   1.000
_cell.angle_alpha   90.00
_cell.angle_beta   90.00
_cell.angle_gamma   90.00
#
_symmetry.space_group_name_H-M   'P 1'
#
loop_
_entity.id
_entity.type
_entity.pdbx_description
1 polymer ?
#
loop_
_entity_poly.entity_id
_entity_poly.type
_entity_poly.pdbx_seq_one_letter_code
_entity_poly.pdbx_strand_id
1 'polypeptide(L)'
;MVKNVMVAGGGVLGSQIAFQSAVHDFDVTLYDIDEEAAKAARKKIEAYIPRYVEDLGLDEDDLQKAADSIKITTDLKEAAQDADLVVEAIAENLDIKKDFYSDLNELAKEDTIFATNSSALLPSDFKDATGRTDKFLALHFANEIWDRNMAEVMGTKDTNSEVYETVKQFARDIGMVPTELNFEKAGYVLNTLLIPVLRSARELFSKEIAKYEDIDRVWLRGHNSSLGPFGMLDIVGLATPLEQAKSLYEESGEDWHKTFIDFAQDKIDKGESGKQDGKGFYDYPNPAFEQEEFFENRQEIQDLKHDIKKVLVAGAGVLGSQIAYQTATGGFDVVLYDISEDALEAGKEKLEASAKDYAEDMGVSQDQANDYLNQIKLTSDIEEAADDVDLVIEAVSENPDVKESFYSDLCQVIPDKTGIATNTSTLLPSDLEGMTDRPEKFAALHFANQIWKQNTGEVMPGTQTSDEFFDQLQAFARDIHLLVLPLRKEKAGYLINSMLTPHLLSALDLLASGAADLETIDRTWMIGYDEDRGPFATIDRVGLQTTKDIAELRLDQAEDDQEKESLGRIIDLLQEKIDKGESGAADGKGFYTYPDPAYQSEDFLKA
;
A
#
# COMPACT_ATOMS: atom_id res chain seq x y z
N MET A 1 3.25 -23.64 30.17
CA MET A 1 3.54 -22.20 30.36
C MET A 1 4.97 -21.99 29.93
N VAL A 2 5.20 -21.18 28.90
CA VAL A 2 6.53 -20.87 28.38
C VAL A 2 7.22 -19.94 29.37
N LYS A 3 8.47 -20.21 29.73
CA LYS A 3 9.30 -19.29 30.53
C LYS A 3 10.69 -19.12 29.95
N ASN A 4 11.29 -20.21 29.49
CA ASN A 4 12.61 -20.23 28.87
C ASN A 4 12.45 -20.23 27.35
N VAL A 5 12.93 -19.18 26.71
CA VAL A 5 12.86 -19.00 25.25
C VAL A 5 14.25 -19.10 24.67
N MET A 6 14.43 -20.04 23.75
CA MET A 6 15.62 -20.08 22.92
C MET A 6 15.33 -19.38 21.59
N VAL A 7 16.21 -18.48 21.17
CA VAL A 7 16.16 -17.91 19.82
C VAL A 7 17.38 -18.37 19.04
N ALA A 8 17.18 -19.01 17.89
CA ALA A 8 18.27 -19.52 17.06
C ALA A 8 18.53 -18.59 15.87
N GLY A 9 19.73 -18.02 15.80
CA GLY A 9 20.14 -17.04 14.79
C GLY A 9 20.07 -15.61 15.32
N GLY A 10 21.22 -14.94 15.44
CA GLY A 10 21.36 -13.55 15.90
C GLY A 10 21.30 -12.53 14.77
N GLY A 11 20.52 -12.82 13.72
CA GLY A 11 20.24 -11.93 12.61
C GLY A 11 19.44 -10.68 13.02
N VAL A 12 18.85 -9.99 12.05
CA VAL A 12 17.98 -8.82 12.31
C VAL A 12 16.79 -9.24 13.17
N LEU A 13 15.92 -10.12 12.67
CA LEU A 13 14.72 -10.56 13.40
C LEU A 13 15.05 -11.38 14.65
N GLY A 14 15.99 -12.31 14.59
CA GLY A 14 16.33 -13.12 15.77
C GLY A 14 16.85 -12.29 16.94
N SER A 15 17.62 -11.22 16.69
CA SER A 15 18.04 -10.29 17.75
C SER A 15 16.86 -9.48 18.30
N GLN A 16 15.91 -9.08 17.45
CA GLN A 16 14.69 -8.40 17.89
C GLN A 16 13.81 -9.31 18.74
N ILE A 17 13.52 -10.53 18.28
CA ILE A 17 12.70 -11.53 18.99
C ILE A 17 13.29 -11.83 20.37
N ALA A 18 14.62 -12.01 20.45
CA ALA A 18 15.32 -12.23 21.71
C ALA A 18 15.17 -11.02 22.66
N PHE A 19 15.33 -9.80 22.12
CA PHE A 19 15.22 -8.59 22.92
C PHE A 19 13.80 -8.31 23.41
N GLN A 20 12.80 -8.39 22.53
CA GLN A 20 11.38 -8.26 22.87
C GLN A 20 10.96 -9.29 23.93
N SER A 21 11.39 -10.55 23.79
CA SER A 21 11.10 -11.57 24.80
C SER A 21 11.73 -11.23 26.16
N ALA A 22 12.97 -10.72 26.18
CA ALA A 22 13.64 -10.34 27.43
C ALA A 22 13.04 -9.10 28.09
N VAL A 23 12.59 -8.11 27.29
CA VAL A 23 11.86 -6.92 27.77
C VAL A 23 10.55 -7.32 28.48
N HIS A 24 9.97 -8.45 28.09
CA HIS A 24 8.76 -9.03 28.69
C HIS A 24 9.05 -10.13 29.72
N ASP A 25 10.19 -10.05 30.41
CA ASP A 25 10.57 -10.90 31.55
C ASP A 25 10.72 -12.40 31.26
N PHE A 26 10.94 -12.81 30.00
CA PHE A 26 11.29 -14.19 29.66
C PHE A 26 12.78 -14.48 29.88
N ASP A 27 13.09 -15.73 30.26
CA ASP A 27 14.47 -16.22 30.36
C ASP A 27 14.98 -16.56 28.95
N VAL A 28 15.75 -15.66 28.33
CA VAL A 28 16.15 -15.79 26.92
C VAL A 28 17.57 -16.33 26.77
N THR A 29 17.72 -17.34 25.91
CA THR A 29 19.03 -17.77 25.38
C THR A 29 19.07 -17.63 23.87
N LEU A 30 19.96 -16.79 23.36
CA LEU A 30 20.23 -16.64 21.93
C LEU A 30 21.40 -17.56 21.52
N TYR A 31 21.14 -18.42 20.55
CA TYR A 31 22.15 -19.27 19.92
C TYR A 31 22.56 -18.69 18.57
N ASP A 32 23.86 -18.69 18.28
CA ASP A 32 24.38 -18.45 16.94
C ASP A 32 25.52 -19.42 16.61
N ILE A 33 25.83 -19.59 15.32
CA ILE A 33 26.68 -20.67 14.83
C ILE A 33 28.17 -20.49 15.20
N ASP A 34 28.59 -19.24 15.44
CA ASP A 34 29.95 -18.91 15.83
C ASP A 34 30.04 -17.63 16.70
N GLU A 35 31.22 -17.41 17.27
CA GLU A 35 31.51 -16.30 18.18
C GLU A 35 31.41 -14.91 17.51
N GLU A 36 31.64 -14.82 16.20
CA GLU A 36 31.54 -13.54 15.50
C GLU A 36 30.07 -13.16 15.28
N ALA A 37 29.23 -14.13 14.90
CA ALA A 37 27.78 -13.95 14.81
C ALA A 37 27.17 -13.64 16.18
N ALA A 38 27.57 -14.36 17.24
CA ALA A 38 27.15 -14.09 18.61
C ALA A 38 27.48 -12.66 19.09
N LYS A 39 28.71 -12.17 18.82
CA LYS A 39 29.08 -10.78 19.12
C LYS A 39 28.30 -9.77 18.29
N ALA A 40 28.02 -10.09 17.02
CA ALA A 40 27.21 -9.23 16.16
C ALA A 40 25.76 -9.14 16.68
N ALA A 41 25.20 -10.24 17.17
CA ALA A 41 23.87 -10.28 17.79
C ALA A 41 23.80 -9.35 19.02
N ARG A 42 24.80 -9.41 19.91
CA ARG A 42 24.89 -8.50 21.07
C ARG A 42 24.85 -7.02 20.65
N LYS A 43 25.64 -6.65 19.64
CA LYS A 43 25.66 -5.28 19.12
C LYS A 43 24.31 -4.85 18.54
N LYS A 44 23.59 -5.74 17.85
CA LYS A 44 22.25 -5.43 17.33
C LYS A 44 21.26 -5.19 18.47
N ILE A 45 21.24 -6.06 19.48
CA ILE A 45 20.40 -5.90 20.67
C ILE A 45 20.65 -4.54 21.33
N GLU A 46 21.91 -4.18 21.58
CA GLU A 46 22.27 -2.87 22.15
C GLU A 46 21.83 -1.71 21.25
N ALA A 47 21.88 -1.87 19.93
CA ALA A 47 21.45 -0.84 18.98
C ALA A 47 19.92 -0.65 18.93
N TYR A 48 19.12 -1.58 19.45
CA TYR A 48 17.66 -1.44 19.52
C TYR A 48 17.19 -0.67 20.75
N ILE A 49 17.98 -0.58 21.82
CA ILE A 49 17.64 0.19 23.03
C ILE A 49 17.16 1.62 22.69
N PRO A 50 17.92 2.45 21.94
CA PRO A 50 17.46 3.81 21.63
C PRO A 50 16.16 3.83 20.82
N ARG A 51 15.84 2.79 20.04
CA ARG A 51 14.58 2.68 19.31
C ARG A 51 13.39 2.43 20.25
N TYR A 52 13.54 1.55 21.23
CA TYR A 52 12.49 1.33 22.24
C TYR A 52 12.28 2.59 23.10
N VAL A 53 13.33 3.38 23.36
CA VAL A 53 13.20 4.68 24.04
C VAL A 53 12.45 5.69 23.16
N GLU A 54 12.85 5.81 21.89
CA GLU A 54 12.26 6.75 20.92
C GLU A 54 10.79 6.42 20.63
N ASP A 55 10.51 5.16 20.29
CA ASP A 55 9.21 4.71 19.77
C ASP A 55 8.21 4.38 20.88
N LEU A 56 8.67 3.78 22.00
CA LEU A 56 7.79 3.33 23.10
C LEU A 56 7.91 4.16 24.38
N GLY A 57 8.88 5.07 24.48
CA GLY A 57 9.10 5.87 25.68
C GLY A 57 9.52 5.07 26.92
N LEU A 58 10.10 3.87 26.71
CA LEU A 58 10.55 3.01 27.81
C LEU A 58 11.85 3.52 28.45
N ASP A 59 12.09 3.12 29.70
CA ASP A 59 13.27 3.53 30.46
C ASP A 59 14.53 2.80 29.97
N GLU A 60 15.57 3.57 29.65
CA GLU A 60 16.83 3.06 29.09
C GLU A 60 17.55 2.09 30.05
N ASP A 61 17.51 2.34 31.37
CA ASP A 61 18.19 1.47 32.35
C ASP A 61 17.48 0.10 32.45
N ASP A 62 16.15 0.07 32.34
CA ASP A 62 15.38 -1.18 32.32
C ASP A 62 15.58 -1.96 31.01
N LEU A 63 15.63 -1.28 29.87
CA LEU A 63 15.98 -1.88 28.58
C LEU A 63 17.40 -2.47 28.58
N GLN A 64 18.37 -1.76 29.16
CA GLN A 64 19.74 -2.26 29.29
C GLN A 64 19.80 -3.51 30.18
N LYS A 65 19.04 -3.57 31.28
CA LYS A 65 18.96 -4.79 32.11
C LYS A 65 18.37 -5.97 31.34
N ALA A 66 17.35 -5.75 30.51
CA ALA A 66 16.79 -6.78 29.64
C ALA A 66 17.82 -7.25 28.59
N ALA A 67 18.56 -6.33 27.96
CA ALA A 67 19.63 -6.70 27.02
C ALA A 67 20.74 -7.51 27.70
N ASP A 68 21.12 -7.14 28.93
CA ASP A 68 22.16 -7.81 29.73
C ASP A 68 21.70 -9.19 30.25
N SER A 69 20.40 -9.42 30.42
CA SER A 69 19.86 -10.70 30.89
C SER A 69 19.92 -11.80 29.82
N ILE A 70 19.94 -11.44 28.53
CA ILE A 70 19.99 -12.37 27.41
C ILE A 70 21.31 -13.13 27.41
N LYS A 71 21.24 -14.45 27.62
CA LYS A 71 22.40 -15.33 27.48
C LYS A 71 22.68 -15.55 25.99
N ILE A 72 23.90 -15.29 25.54
CA ILE A 72 24.33 -15.60 24.16
C ILE A 72 25.36 -16.72 24.19
N THR A 73 25.17 -17.77 23.39
CA THR A 73 26.08 -18.92 23.33
C THR A 73 26.21 -19.47 21.91
N THR A 74 27.31 -20.16 21.64
CA THR A 74 27.52 -20.95 20.42
C THR A 74 27.36 -22.45 20.68
N ASP A 75 27.02 -22.85 21.90
CA ASP A 75 26.75 -24.25 22.25
C ASP A 75 25.25 -24.52 22.13
N LEU A 76 24.86 -25.23 21.06
CA LEU A 76 23.48 -25.58 20.78
C LEU A 76 22.83 -26.39 21.93
N LYS A 77 23.60 -27.27 22.57
CA LYS A 77 23.10 -28.07 23.69
C LYS A 77 22.81 -27.20 24.90
N GLU A 78 23.72 -26.27 25.20
CA GLU A 78 23.54 -25.31 26.29
C GLU A 78 22.30 -24.43 26.06
N ALA A 79 22.04 -24.01 24.82
CA ALA A 79 20.87 -23.22 24.45
C ALA A 79 19.56 -24.01 24.53
N ALA A 80 19.56 -25.27 24.09
CA ALA A 80 18.34 -26.07 23.97
C ALA A 80 17.94 -26.80 25.26
N GLN A 81 18.88 -27.12 26.15
CA GLN A 81 18.64 -28.04 27.26
C GLN A 81 17.52 -27.62 28.19
N ASP A 82 17.24 -26.31 28.30
CA ASP A 82 16.23 -25.77 29.21
C ASP A 82 15.02 -25.12 28.53
N ALA A 83 15.05 -24.97 27.21
CA ALA A 83 14.04 -24.25 26.45
C ALA A 83 12.64 -24.88 26.56
N ASP A 84 11.65 -24.04 26.83
CA ASP A 84 10.23 -24.41 26.72
C ASP A 84 9.72 -24.13 25.28
N LEU A 85 10.22 -23.07 24.66
CA LEU A 85 9.97 -22.66 23.28
C LEU A 85 11.28 -22.32 22.57
N VAL A 86 11.44 -22.80 21.34
CA VAL A 86 12.51 -22.38 20.42
C VAL A 86 11.88 -21.58 19.28
N VAL A 87 12.41 -20.39 19.00
CA VAL A 87 12.07 -19.60 17.80
C VAL A 87 13.30 -19.56 16.89
N GLU A 88 13.20 -20.21 15.74
CA GLU A 88 14.26 -20.32 14.75
C GLU A 88 14.18 -19.18 13.73
N ALA A 89 15.27 -18.43 13.61
CA ALA A 89 15.48 -17.32 12.68
C ALA A 89 16.89 -17.40 12.04
N ILE A 90 17.28 -18.59 11.57
CA ILE A 90 18.53 -18.86 10.85
C ILE A 90 18.36 -18.64 9.35
N ALA A 91 19.42 -18.87 8.58
CA ALA A 91 19.41 -18.72 7.12
C ALA A 91 18.22 -19.45 6.45
N GLU A 92 17.62 -18.78 5.46
CA GLU A 92 16.45 -19.27 4.71
C GLU A 92 16.85 -20.34 3.67
N ASN A 93 17.34 -21.47 4.17
CA ASN A 93 17.78 -22.61 3.36
C ASN A 93 17.22 -23.91 3.94
N LEU A 94 16.60 -24.71 3.08
CA LEU A 94 15.88 -25.92 3.48
C LEU A 94 16.79 -26.96 4.16
N ASP A 95 17.98 -27.21 3.61
CA ASP A 95 18.91 -28.22 4.14
C ASP A 95 19.47 -27.77 5.49
N ILE A 96 19.86 -26.49 5.62
CA ILE A 96 20.34 -25.90 6.88
C ILE A 96 19.28 -26.02 7.98
N LYS A 97 18.01 -25.70 7.66
CA LYS A 97 16.91 -25.81 8.63
C LYS A 97 16.66 -27.27 9.03
N LYS A 98 16.69 -28.20 8.08
CA LYS A 98 16.52 -29.65 8.38
C LYS A 98 17.62 -30.18 9.29
N ASP A 99 18.87 -29.85 9.00
CA ASP A 99 20.01 -30.26 9.83
C ASP A 99 19.88 -29.65 11.24
N PHE A 100 19.59 -28.35 11.33
CA PHE A 100 19.39 -27.65 12.60
C PHE A 100 18.29 -28.30 13.45
N TYR A 101 17.11 -28.57 12.89
CA TYR A 101 16.01 -29.19 13.64
C TYR A 101 16.29 -30.63 14.04
N SER A 102 17.03 -31.37 13.22
CA SER A 102 17.43 -32.74 13.54
C SER A 102 18.37 -32.75 14.76
N ASP A 103 19.39 -31.90 14.74
CA ASP A 103 20.33 -31.74 15.87
C ASP A 103 19.61 -31.23 17.12
N LEU A 104 18.74 -30.23 16.97
CA LEU A 104 17.97 -29.64 18.06
C LEU A 104 17.05 -30.68 18.73
N ASN A 105 16.42 -31.57 17.95
CA ASN A 105 15.54 -32.59 18.48
C ASN A 105 16.25 -33.58 19.42
N GLU A 106 17.53 -33.89 19.17
CA GLU A 106 18.33 -34.75 20.05
C GLU A 106 18.69 -34.08 21.38
N LEU A 107 18.70 -32.74 21.42
CA LEU A 107 19.20 -31.95 22.54
C LEU A 107 18.10 -31.33 23.41
N ALA A 108 16.96 -30.97 22.80
CA ALA A 108 15.84 -30.34 23.47
C ALA A 108 15.03 -31.34 24.34
N LYS A 109 14.37 -30.83 25.38
CA LYS A 109 13.44 -31.61 26.21
C LYS A 109 12.30 -32.16 25.36
N GLU A 110 11.71 -33.30 25.73
CA GLU A 110 10.61 -33.92 24.97
C GLU A 110 9.41 -32.99 24.76
N ASP A 111 9.13 -32.10 25.70
CA ASP A 111 8.01 -31.17 25.67
C ASP A 111 8.31 -29.78 25.11
N THR A 112 9.55 -29.52 24.66
CA THR A 112 9.91 -28.25 24.01
C THR A 112 9.13 -28.06 22.71
N ILE A 113 8.52 -26.89 22.56
CA ILE A 113 7.84 -26.44 21.33
C ILE A 113 8.88 -25.83 20.39
N PHE A 114 8.82 -26.17 19.11
CA PHE A 114 9.64 -25.57 18.06
C PHE A 114 8.77 -24.64 17.21
N ALA A 115 9.27 -23.43 16.95
CA ALA A 115 8.65 -22.47 16.06
C ALA A 115 9.68 -21.96 15.04
N THR A 116 9.26 -21.75 13.80
CA THR A 116 10.07 -21.12 12.76
C THR A 116 9.57 -19.71 12.45
N ASN A 117 10.50 -18.77 12.25
CA ASN A 117 10.26 -17.43 11.72
C ASN A 117 10.51 -17.39 10.18
N SER A 118 10.44 -18.54 9.51
CA SER A 118 10.55 -18.63 8.05
C SER A 118 9.51 -17.76 7.35
N SER A 119 9.94 -16.93 6.40
CA SER A 119 9.06 -16.02 5.64
C SER A 119 8.65 -16.61 4.28
N ALA A 120 9.48 -17.52 3.73
CA ALA A 120 9.27 -18.10 2.40
C ALA A 120 8.97 -19.61 2.44
N LEU A 121 9.68 -20.37 3.28
CA LEU A 121 9.46 -21.82 3.39
C LEU A 121 8.26 -22.11 4.29
N LEU A 122 7.45 -23.09 3.91
CA LEU A 122 6.33 -23.54 4.71
C LEU A 122 6.81 -24.51 5.81
N PRO A 123 6.19 -24.50 7.01
CA PRO A 123 6.53 -25.47 8.06
C PRO A 123 6.51 -26.93 7.57
N SER A 124 5.58 -27.30 6.69
CA SER A 124 5.49 -28.63 6.10
C SER A 124 6.70 -29.04 5.25
N ASP A 125 7.50 -28.10 4.74
CA ASP A 125 8.69 -28.42 3.94
C ASP A 125 9.79 -29.12 4.76
N PHE A 126 9.80 -28.90 6.09
CA PHE A 126 10.84 -29.41 6.99
C PHE A 126 10.35 -29.90 8.36
N LYS A 127 9.03 -29.93 8.63
CA LYS A 127 8.48 -30.42 9.91
C LYS A 127 8.97 -31.80 10.32
N ASP A 128 9.19 -32.71 9.37
CA ASP A 128 9.57 -34.10 9.69
C ASP A 128 10.98 -34.17 10.32
N ALA A 129 11.86 -33.21 10.02
CA ALA A 129 13.20 -33.12 10.61
C ALA A 129 13.15 -32.74 12.10
N THR A 130 12.04 -32.17 12.58
CA THR A 130 11.88 -31.79 13.99
C THR A 130 11.74 -32.98 14.92
N GLY A 131 11.33 -34.15 14.41
CA GLY A 131 10.98 -35.32 15.23
C GLY A 131 9.78 -35.13 16.17
N ARG A 132 9.08 -34.00 16.10
CA ARG A 132 7.96 -33.60 16.97
C ARG A 132 6.93 -32.75 16.22
N THR A 133 6.39 -33.27 15.13
CA THR A 133 5.50 -32.49 14.23
C THR A 133 4.26 -31.93 14.93
N ASP A 134 3.81 -32.57 16.02
CA ASP A 134 2.71 -32.10 16.86
C ASP A 134 3.07 -30.89 17.74
N LYS A 135 4.37 -30.65 17.98
CA LYS A 135 4.92 -29.53 18.76
C LYS A 135 5.67 -28.52 17.88
N PHE A 136 5.33 -28.46 16.59
CA PHE A 136 5.97 -27.58 15.62
C PHE A 136 4.96 -26.71 14.86
N LEU A 137 5.30 -25.44 14.63
CA LEU A 137 4.51 -24.46 13.89
C LEU A 137 5.37 -23.28 13.41
N ALA A 138 4.79 -22.34 12.66
CA ALA A 138 5.39 -21.04 12.40
C ALA A 138 4.93 -19.98 13.41
N LEU A 139 5.87 -19.14 13.81
CA LEU A 139 5.67 -17.89 14.54
C LEU A 139 6.50 -16.82 13.83
N HIS A 140 5.86 -16.10 12.92
CA HIS A 140 6.50 -15.17 12.00
C HIS A 140 6.30 -13.72 12.45
N PHE A 141 7.37 -12.94 12.42
CA PHE A 141 7.43 -11.57 12.90
C PHE A 141 7.81 -10.59 11.78
N ALA A 142 7.25 -9.38 11.83
CA ALA A 142 7.66 -8.26 10.97
C ALA A 142 8.94 -7.58 11.49
N ASN A 143 9.60 -6.73 10.70
CA ASN A 143 10.67 -5.89 11.24
C ASN A 143 10.11 -4.84 12.21
N GLU A 144 10.94 -4.37 13.15
CA GLU A 144 10.55 -3.39 14.16
C GLU A 144 9.45 -3.94 15.08
N ILE A 145 9.58 -5.19 15.57
CA ILE A 145 8.51 -5.93 16.27
C ILE A 145 7.95 -5.24 17.52
N TRP A 146 8.66 -4.25 18.07
CA TRP A 146 8.22 -3.46 19.21
C TRP A 146 7.19 -2.38 18.80
N ASP A 147 7.31 -1.88 17.57
CA ASP A 147 6.43 -0.88 16.96
C ASP A 147 5.35 -1.59 16.13
N ARG A 148 5.77 -2.52 15.25
CA ARG A 148 4.91 -3.37 14.41
C ARG A 148 4.59 -4.65 15.15
N ASN A 149 3.88 -4.52 16.25
CA ASN A 149 3.65 -5.57 17.23
C ASN A 149 2.67 -6.66 16.74
N MET A 150 2.84 -7.21 15.54
CA MET A 150 2.11 -8.36 15.03
C MET A 150 2.96 -9.64 14.98
N ALA A 151 2.33 -10.79 15.26
CA ALA A 151 2.97 -12.10 15.13
C ALA A 151 2.04 -13.09 14.43
N GLU A 152 2.45 -13.59 13.27
CA GLU A 152 1.67 -14.53 12.48
C GLU A 152 1.89 -15.96 12.99
N VAL A 153 0.81 -16.61 13.42
CA VAL A 153 0.81 -17.96 13.98
C VAL A 153 0.17 -18.90 12.97
N MET A 154 0.93 -19.89 12.51
CA MET A 154 0.50 -20.79 11.45
C MET A 154 0.90 -22.23 11.76
N GLY A 155 -0.09 -23.07 12.05
CA GLY A 155 0.10 -24.50 12.29
C GLY A 155 0.19 -25.31 11.00
N THR A 156 0.81 -26.48 11.10
CA THR A 156 0.62 -27.56 10.12
C THR A 156 -0.62 -28.38 10.48
N LYS A 157 -1.02 -29.31 9.62
CA LYS A 157 -2.07 -30.30 9.93
C LYS A 157 -1.75 -31.21 11.12
N ASP A 158 -0.48 -31.31 11.51
CA ASP A 158 -0.04 -32.17 12.61
C ASP A 158 0.02 -31.40 13.93
N THR A 159 0.13 -30.07 13.88
CA THR A 159 0.31 -29.20 15.04
C THR A 159 -0.84 -29.40 16.03
N ASN A 160 -0.50 -29.69 17.28
CA ASN A 160 -1.47 -29.84 18.36
C ASN A 160 -2.11 -28.48 18.67
N SER A 161 -3.44 -28.45 18.81
CA SER A 161 -4.17 -27.22 19.13
C SER A 161 -3.74 -26.58 20.46
N GLU A 162 -3.35 -27.36 21.47
CA GLU A 162 -2.81 -26.83 22.73
C GLU A 162 -1.44 -26.16 22.55
N VAL A 163 -0.63 -26.66 21.62
CA VAL A 163 0.66 -26.04 21.23
C VAL A 163 0.40 -24.73 20.51
N TYR A 164 -0.54 -24.73 19.56
CA TYR A 164 -0.95 -23.52 18.84
C TYR A 164 -1.42 -22.42 19.81
N GLU A 165 -2.33 -22.75 20.75
CA GLU A 165 -2.78 -21.80 21.76
C GLU A 165 -1.67 -21.36 22.72
N THR A 166 -0.72 -22.24 23.04
CA THR A 166 0.44 -21.89 23.88
C THR A 166 1.33 -20.85 23.20
N VAL A 167 1.59 -21.00 21.90
CA VAL A 167 2.44 -20.08 21.13
C VAL A 167 1.71 -18.77 20.86
N LYS A 168 0.41 -18.82 20.61
CA LYS A 168 -0.45 -17.64 20.53
C LYS A 168 -0.47 -16.86 21.84
N GLN A 169 -0.55 -17.56 22.98
CA GLN A 169 -0.46 -16.90 24.28
C GLN A 169 0.93 -16.30 24.52
N PHE A 170 2.00 -17.01 24.14
CA PHE A 170 3.36 -16.46 24.20
C PHE A 170 3.48 -15.17 23.40
N ALA A 171 2.96 -15.11 22.17
CA ALA A 171 2.95 -13.90 21.36
C ALA A 171 2.28 -12.73 22.09
N ARG A 172 1.13 -12.95 22.74
CA ARG A 172 0.49 -11.91 23.58
C ARG A 172 1.35 -11.49 24.77
N ASP A 173 1.96 -12.47 25.44
CA ASP A 173 2.76 -12.24 26.64
C ASP A 173 4.01 -11.37 26.33
N ILE A 174 4.54 -11.47 25.11
CA ILE A 174 5.61 -10.59 24.60
C ILE A 174 5.10 -9.32 23.90
N GLY A 175 3.84 -8.93 24.10
CA GLY A 175 3.27 -7.67 23.62
C GLY A 175 2.79 -7.66 22.16
N MET A 176 2.73 -8.82 21.51
CA MET A 176 2.29 -8.93 20.12
C MET A 176 0.79 -9.18 20.02
N VAL A 177 0.20 -8.76 18.91
CA VAL A 177 -1.15 -9.07 18.45
C VAL A 177 -1.06 -10.31 17.54
N PRO A 178 -1.58 -11.47 17.96
CA PRO A 178 -1.51 -12.66 17.13
C PRO A 178 -2.38 -12.54 15.87
N THR A 179 -1.78 -12.87 14.72
CA THR A 179 -2.42 -12.99 13.43
C THR A 179 -2.56 -14.46 13.09
N GLU A 180 -3.78 -14.97 13.02
CA GLU A 180 -4.05 -16.40 12.95
C GLU A 180 -4.24 -16.85 11.49
N LEU A 181 -3.47 -17.86 11.08
CA LEU A 181 -3.68 -18.51 9.79
C LEU A 181 -4.32 -19.88 9.98
N ASN A 182 -5.40 -20.12 9.24
CA ASN A 182 -6.17 -21.37 9.29
C ASN A 182 -5.45 -22.55 8.65
N PHE A 183 -4.52 -22.29 7.73
CA PHE A 183 -3.69 -23.29 7.08
C PHE A 183 -2.41 -22.66 6.52
N GLU A 184 -1.49 -23.51 6.07
CA GLU A 184 -0.22 -23.11 5.50
C GLU A 184 -0.39 -22.27 4.22
N LYS A 185 0.04 -21.02 4.26
CA LYS A 185 0.09 -20.10 3.12
C LYS A 185 1.46 -19.42 3.06
N ALA A 186 2.15 -19.57 1.93
CA ALA A 186 3.41 -18.87 1.71
C ALA A 186 3.17 -17.35 1.65
N GLY A 187 4.06 -16.57 2.27
CA GLY A 187 3.86 -15.12 2.43
C GLY A 187 2.83 -14.73 3.51
N TYR A 188 2.26 -15.70 4.22
CA TYR A 188 1.33 -15.47 5.33
C TYR A 188 0.21 -14.46 4.96
N VAL A 189 -0.20 -13.58 5.88
CA VAL A 189 -1.13 -12.48 5.61
C VAL A 189 -0.33 -11.25 5.18
N LEU A 190 0.66 -10.82 5.99
CA LEU A 190 1.35 -9.54 5.78
C LEU A 190 2.07 -9.48 4.42
N ASN A 191 2.91 -10.47 4.11
CA ASN A 191 3.69 -10.45 2.86
C ASN A 191 2.81 -10.70 1.64
N THR A 192 1.71 -11.44 1.77
CA THR A 192 0.69 -11.57 0.71
C THR A 192 0.10 -10.21 0.34
N LEU A 193 -0.13 -9.32 1.31
CA LEU A 193 -0.63 -7.97 1.07
C LEU A 193 0.46 -6.99 0.60
N LEU A 194 1.65 -7.07 1.19
CA LEU A 194 2.74 -6.11 0.99
C LEU A 194 3.46 -6.29 -0.34
N ILE A 195 3.87 -7.52 -0.66
CA ILE A 195 4.76 -7.79 -1.81
C ILE A 195 4.19 -7.23 -3.12
N PRO A 196 2.89 -7.40 -3.42
CA PRO A 196 2.31 -6.84 -4.64
C PRO A 196 2.37 -5.31 -4.69
N VAL A 197 2.14 -4.62 -3.57
CA VAL A 197 2.26 -3.15 -3.47
C VAL A 197 3.70 -2.72 -3.78
N LEU A 198 4.69 -3.33 -3.11
CA LEU A 198 6.10 -3.00 -3.31
C LEU A 198 6.60 -3.37 -4.72
N ARG A 199 6.04 -4.42 -5.33
CA ARG A 199 6.34 -4.77 -6.72
C ARG A 199 5.82 -3.69 -7.67
N SER A 200 4.57 -3.26 -7.53
CA SER A 200 3.98 -2.20 -8.35
C SER A 200 4.73 -0.88 -8.19
N ALA A 201 5.06 -0.47 -6.96
CA ALA A 201 5.84 0.74 -6.69
C ALA A 201 7.22 0.70 -7.37
N ARG A 202 7.94 -0.42 -7.25
CA ARG A 202 9.23 -0.60 -7.94
C ARG A 202 9.10 -0.60 -9.45
N GLU A 203 8.03 -1.17 -10.01
CA GLU A 203 7.78 -1.12 -11.45
C GLU A 203 7.60 0.33 -11.92
N LEU A 204 6.75 1.11 -11.23
CA LEU A 204 6.51 2.52 -11.52
C LEU A 204 7.81 3.33 -11.48
N PHE A 205 8.65 3.12 -10.45
CA PHE A 205 9.95 3.78 -10.33
C PHE A 205 10.95 3.33 -11.41
N SER A 206 11.10 2.01 -11.61
CA SER A 206 12.14 1.45 -12.47
C SER A 206 11.84 1.64 -13.96
N LYS A 207 10.56 1.80 -14.33
CA LYS A 207 10.14 2.22 -15.67
C LYS A 207 10.18 3.74 -15.85
N GLU A 208 10.57 4.49 -14.82
CA GLU A 208 10.59 5.96 -14.79
C GLU A 208 9.20 6.56 -15.06
N ILE A 209 8.13 5.92 -14.60
CA ILE A 209 6.78 6.47 -14.67
C ILE A 209 6.68 7.67 -13.75
N ALA A 210 7.17 7.55 -12.51
CA ALA A 210 7.20 8.63 -11.53
C ALA A 210 8.42 8.50 -10.61
N LYS A 211 8.75 9.62 -9.94
CA LYS A 211 9.75 9.61 -8.87
C LYS A 211 9.19 8.86 -7.66
N TYR A 212 10.06 8.23 -6.87
CA TYR A 212 9.62 7.44 -5.71
C TYR A 212 8.89 8.29 -4.67
N GLU A 213 9.24 9.57 -4.54
CA GLU A 213 8.53 10.51 -3.67
C GLU A 213 7.09 10.77 -4.13
N ASP A 214 6.84 10.82 -5.46
CA ASP A 214 5.48 11.02 -5.98
C ASP A 214 4.62 9.76 -5.81
N ILE A 215 5.25 8.58 -5.92
CA ILE A 215 4.60 7.29 -5.64
C ILE A 215 4.24 7.18 -4.15
N ASP A 216 5.12 7.60 -3.25
CA ASP A 216 4.81 7.63 -1.82
C ASP A 216 3.76 8.69 -1.48
N ARG A 217 3.85 9.91 -2.04
CA ARG A 217 2.86 10.98 -1.83
C ARG A 217 1.44 10.54 -2.14
N VAL A 218 1.23 9.88 -3.28
CA VAL A 218 -0.10 9.43 -3.66
C VAL A 218 -0.61 8.34 -2.74
N TRP A 219 0.26 7.42 -2.29
CA TRP A 219 -0.11 6.37 -1.34
C TRP A 219 -0.54 6.97 0.00
N LEU A 220 0.32 7.83 0.57
CA LEU A 220 0.12 8.51 1.84
C LEU A 220 -1.17 9.33 1.84
N ARG A 221 -1.41 10.14 0.80
CA ARG A 221 -2.63 10.94 0.68
C ARG A 221 -3.88 10.09 0.44
N GLY A 222 -3.78 9.07 -0.42
CA GLY A 222 -4.91 8.22 -0.79
C GLY A 222 -5.42 7.34 0.36
N HIS A 223 -4.54 6.94 1.28
CA HIS A 223 -4.87 6.02 2.38
C HIS A 223 -4.84 6.65 3.76
N ASN A 224 -4.41 7.91 3.90
CA ASN A 224 -4.11 8.51 5.21
C ASN A 224 -3.09 7.67 6.00
N SER A 225 -2.13 7.11 5.26
CA SER A 225 -1.04 6.26 5.77
C SER A 225 0.09 7.11 6.34
N SER A 226 0.83 6.59 7.31
CA SER A 226 2.08 7.19 7.78
C SER A 226 3.31 6.72 6.98
N LEU A 227 3.18 5.67 6.16
CA LEU A 227 4.28 5.09 5.38
C LEU A 227 3.92 4.85 3.92
N GLY A 228 4.74 5.37 3.00
CA GLY A 228 4.66 5.05 1.58
C GLY A 228 5.46 3.77 1.23
N PRO A 229 5.19 3.13 0.08
CA PRO A 229 5.89 1.92 -0.37
C PRO A 229 7.43 2.01 -0.34
N PHE A 230 8.03 3.16 -0.61
CA PHE A 230 9.48 3.33 -0.54
C PHE A 230 10.00 3.52 0.89
N GLY A 231 9.22 4.16 1.76
CA GLY A 231 9.45 4.10 3.21
C GLY A 231 9.39 2.67 3.76
N MET A 232 8.40 1.88 3.30
CA MET A 232 8.29 0.45 3.64
C MET A 232 9.51 -0.35 3.15
N LEU A 233 10.00 -0.10 1.92
CA LEU A 233 11.22 -0.74 1.40
C LEU A 233 12.46 -0.42 2.24
N ASP A 234 12.57 0.80 2.76
CA ASP A 234 13.67 1.20 3.64
C ASP A 234 13.62 0.50 5.02
N ILE A 235 12.42 0.21 5.54
CA ILE A 235 12.22 -0.58 6.77
C ILE A 235 12.56 -2.07 6.52
N VAL A 236 12.14 -2.62 5.38
CA VAL A 236 12.48 -3.99 4.99
C VAL A 236 13.99 -4.14 4.76
N GLY A 237 14.61 -3.12 4.16
CA GLY A 237 16.00 -3.11 3.74
C GLY A 237 16.19 -3.69 2.33
N LEU A 238 16.96 -3.02 1.48
CA LEU A 238 17.07 -3.28 0.04
C LEU A 238 17.63 -4.65 -0.35
N ALA A 239 18.28 -5.37 0.57
CA ALA A 239 18.84 -6.70 0.29
C ALA A 239 17.75 -7.73 -0.06
N THR A 240 16.63 -7.74 0.67
CA THR A 240 15.54 -8.69 0.42
C THR A 240 14.81 -8.40 -0.91
N PRO A 241 14.39 -7.15 -1.21
CA PRO A 241 13.82 -6.79 -2.51
C PRO A 241 14.78 -7.01 -3.68
N LEU A 242 16.10 -6.86 -3.48
CA LEU A 242 17.12 -7.13 -4.49
C LEU A 242 17.12 -8.61 -4.90
N GLU A 243 17.19 -9.53 -3.94
CA GLU A 243 17.16 -10.98 -4.25
C GLU A 243 15.83 -11.37 -4.91
N GLN A 244 14.70 -10.82 -4.45
CA GLN A 244 13.42 -11.02 -5.11
C GLN A 244 13.44 -10.52 -6.57
N ALA A 245 14.02 -9.35 -6.82
CA ALA A 245 14.12 -8.80 -8.17
C ALA A 245 15.02 -9.66 -9.07
N LYS A 246 16.11 -10.25 -8.54
CA LYS A 246 16.97 -11.19 -9.28
C LYS A 246 16.19 -12.43 -9.72
N SER A 247 15.45 -13.07 -8.81
CA SER A 247 14.62 -14.23 -9.14
C SER A 247 13.57 -13.89 -10.21
N LEU A 248 12.86 -12.76 -10.05
CA LEU A 248 11.86 -12.33 -11.04
C LEU A 248 12.48 -11.97 -12.40
N TYR A 249 13.69 -11.42 -12.43
CA TYR A 249 14.40 -11.16 -13.68
C TYR A 249 14.80 -12.47 -14.39
N GLU A 250 15.24 -13.48 -13.64
CA GLU A 250 15.55 -14.81 -14.19
C GLU A 250 14.33 -15.50 -14.78
N GLU A 251 13.15 -15.33 -14.15
CA GLU A 251 11.88 -15.91 -14.61
C GLU A 251 11.27 -15.18 -15.82
N SER A 252 11.21 -13.85 -15.76
CA SER A 252 10.45 -13.04 -16.73
C SER A 252 11.32 -12.42 -17.83
N GLY A 253 12.59 -12.13 -17.54
CA GLY A 253 13.47 -11.36 -18.41
C GLY A 253 13.08 -9.88 -18.58
N GLU A 254 12.15 -9.34 -17.79
CA GLU A 254 11.71 -7.95 -17.94
C GLU A 254 12.78 -6.95 -17.45
N ASP A 255 13.17 -6.02 -18.32
CA ASP A 255 14.28 -5.09 -18.07
C ASP A 255 14.10 -4.17 -16.85
N TRP A 256 12.86 -3.89 -16.43
CA TRP A 256 12.62 -3.04 -15.26
C TRP A 256 13.09 -3.70 -13.96
N HIS A 257 13.07 -5.04 -13.88
CA HIS A 257 13.67 -5.75 -12.74
C HIS A 257 15.17 -5.50 -12.67
N LYS A 258 15.85 -5.53 -13.83
CA LYS A 258 17.28 -5.23 -13.92
C LYS A 258 17.61 -3.80 -13.50
N THR A 259 16.80 -2.82 -13.91
CA THR A 259 16.96 -1.43 -13.45
C THR A 259 16.90 -1.34 -11.92
N PHE A 260 15.95 -2.04 -11.28
CA PHE A 260 15.88 -2.08 -9.82
C PHE A 260 17.07 -2.81 -9.19
N ILE A 261 17.51 -3.94 -9.76
CA ILE A 261 18.68 -4.70 -9.29
C ILE A 261 19.92 -3.80 -9.26
N ASP A 262 20.19 -3.08 -10.34
CA ASP A 262 21.34 -2.20 -10.46
C ASP A 262 21.26 -1.06 -9.43
N PHE A 263 20.08 -0.46 -9.22
CA PHE A 263 19.84 0.56 -8.20
C PHE A 263 20.07 0.04 -6.77
N ALA A 264 19.43 -1.08 -6.42
CA ALA A 264 19.49 -1.62 -5.06
C ALA A 264 20.90 -2.12 -4.72
N GLN A 265 21.61 -2.74 -5.68
CA GLN A 265 23.00 -3.16 -5.48
C GLN A 265 23.93 -1.95 -5.24
N ASP A 266 23.80 -0.88 -6.02
CA ASP A 266 24.60 0.34 -5.84
C ASP A 266 24.36 0.99 -4.46
N LYS A 267 23.11 1.00 -3.99
CA LYS A 267 22.75 1.48 -2.66
C LYS A 267 23.35 0.64 -1.54
N ILE A 268 23.25 -0.69 -1.64
CA ILE A 268 23.83 -1.61 -0.67
C ILE A 268 25.36 -1.48 -0.63
N ASP A 269 26.02 -1.38 -1.79
CA ASP A 269 27.48 -1.24 -1.89
C ASP A 269 27.99 0.06 -1.21
N LYS A 270 27.13 1.09 -1.13
CA LYS A 270 27.40 2.36 -0.44
C LYS A 270 27.05 2.36 1.05
N GLY A 271 26.44 1.27 1.56
CA GLY A 271 25.89 1.24 2.91
C GLY A 271 24.68 2.15 3.07
N GLU A 272 23.86 2.29 2.02
CA GLU A 272 22.60 3.02 2.02
C GLU A 272 21.43 2.03 1.79
N SER A 273 21.38 0.94 2.57
CA SER A 273 20.43 -0.15 2.31
C SER A 273 19.04 0.05 2.92
N GLY A 274 18.81 1.13 3.69
CA GLY A 274 17.52 1.40 4.34
C GLY A 274 17.65 2.12 5.69
N LYS A 275 16.56 2.13 6.46
CA LYS A 275 16.44 2.82 7.77
C LYS A 275 17.52 2.39 8.77
N GLN A 276 17.91 1.12 8.74
CA GLN A 276 18.96 0.54 9.60
C GLN A 276 20.36 1.15 9.38
N ASP A 277 20.65 1.60 8.16
CA ASP A 277 21.92 2.28 7.82
C ASP A 277 21.82 3.80 7.99
N GLY A 278 20.66 4.30 8.42
CA GLY A 278 20.35 5.73 8.45
C GLY A 278 20.00 6.32 7.08
N LYS A 279 20.00 5.51 6.02
CA LYS A 279 19.72 5.98 4.65
C LYS A 279 19.34 4.85 3.69
N GLY A 280 18.35 5.10 2.85
CA GLY A 280 17.96 4.23 1.72
C GLY A 280 17.42 5.06 0.55
N PHE A 281 16.10 4.99 0.32
CA PHE A 281 15.36 5.96 -0.48
C PHE A 281 15.24 7.31 0.24
N TYR A 282 15.11 7.29 1.57
CA TYR A 282 15.08 8.48 2.42
C TYR A 282 16.25 8.52 3.41
N ASP A 283 16.51 9.69 3.99
CA ASP A 283 17.45 9.88 5.10
C ASP A 283 16.73 9.71 6.45
N TYR A 284 17.34 9.01 7.41
CA TYR A 284 16.77 8.73 8.74
C TYR A 284 17.65 9.32 9.84
N PRO A 285 17.09 9.72 11.00
CA PRO A 285 15.74 9.43 11.50
C PRO A 285 14.63 10.40 11.06
N ASN A 286 14.92 11.44 10.27
CA ASN A 286 13.93 12.44 9.85
C ASN A 286 13.65 12.33 8.34
N PRO A 287 12.94 11.29 7.88
CA PRO A 287 12.64 11.12 6.47
C PRO A 287 11.77 12.25 5.94
N ALA A 288 11.93 12.55 4.64
CA ALA A 288 11.22 13.66 4.03
C ALA A 288 9.70 13.52 4.14
N PHE A 289 9.15 12.30 4.07
CA PHE A 289 7.71 12.05 4.11
C PHE A 289 7.02 12.39 5.44
N GLU A 290 7.78 12.60 6.51
CA GLU A 290 7.26 13.08 7.80
C GLU A 290 7.16 14.62 7.88
N GLN A 291 7.70 15.34 6.89
CA GLN A 291 7.71 16.80 6.88
C GLN A 291 6.49 17.35 6.12
N GLU A 292 5.90 18.46 6.58
CA GLU A 292 4.74 19.08 5.93
C GLU A 292 5.04 19.48 4.47
N GLU A 293 6.26 19.96 4.21
CA GLU A 293 6.72 20.37 2.88
C GLU A 293 6.77 19.21 1.88
N PHE A 294 6.75 17.96 2.34
CA PHE A 294 6.67 16.80 1.46
C PHE A 294 5.40 16.80 0.63
N PHE A 295 4.31 17.32 1.18
CA PHE A 295 3.01 17.39 0.52
C PHE A 295 2.75 18.74 -0.16
N GLU A 296 3.77 19.59 -0.25
CA GLU A 296 3.74 20.76 -1.11
C GLU A 296 4.20 20.39 -2.53
N ASN A 297 3.67 21.12 -3.52
CA ASN A 297 4.18 21.01 -4.89
C ASN A 297 5.67 21.36 -4.91
N ARG A 298 6.50 20.52 -5.53
CA ARG A 298 7.95 20.77 -5.64
C ARG A 298 8.23 22.10 -6.34
N GLN A 299 9.37 22.72 -6.04
CA GLN A 299 9.79 23.98 -6.66
C GLN A 299 9.70 23.95 -8.19
N GLU A 300 10.08 22.81 -8.81
CA GLU A 300 9.98 22.61 -10.26
C GLU A 300 8.56 22.79 -10.81
N ILE A 301 7.52 22.47 -10.02
CA ILE A 301 6.10 22.67 -10.35
C ILE A 301 5.66 24.07 -9.96
N GLN A 302 6.10 24.62 -8.83
CA GLN A 302 5.78 25.99 -8.39
C GLN A 302 6.26 27.06 -9.40
N ASP A 303 7.38 26.80 -10.06
CA ASP A 303 7.97 27.72 -11.02
C ASP A 303 7.26 27.72 -12.38
N LEU A 304 6.50 26.66 -12.70
CA LEU A 304 5.77 26.55 -13.97
C LEU A 304 4.73 27.67 -14.11
N LYS A 305 4.43 28.02 -15.36
CA LYS A 305 3.49 29.10 -15.72
C LYS A 305 2.54 28.62 -16.80
N HIS A 306 1.34 29.17 -16.79
CA HIS A 306 0.35 29.02 -17.85
C HIS A 306 -0.37 30.34 -18.08
N ASP A 307 -1.04 30.47 -19.22
CA ASP A 307 -1.92 31.59 -19.54
C ASP A 307 -3.42 31.22 -19.52
N ILE A 308 -3.77 30.00 -19.05
CA ILE A 308 -5.14 29.51 -18.89
C ILE A 308 -5.94 30.43 -17.97
N LYS A 309 -7.13 30.84 -18.43
CA LYS A 309 -8.09 31.66 -17.68
C LYS A 309 -9.49 31.09 -17.73
N LYS A 310 -9.92 30.62 -18.90
CA LYS A 310 -11.25 30.05 -19.11
C LYS A 310 -11.17 28.54 -19.32
N VAL A 311 -11.89 27.79 -18.48
CA VAL A 311 -11.89 26.33 -18.47
C VAL A 311 -13.28 25.80 -18.77
N LEU A 312 -13.36 24.90 -19.75
CA LEU A 312 -14.55 24.11 -20.02
C LEU A 312 -14.41 22.75 -19.34
N VAL A 313 -15.34 22.40 -18.47
CA VAL A 313 -15.48 21.02 -17.94
C VAL A 313 -16.64 20.35 -18.67
N ALA A 314 -16.36 19.27 -19.38
CA ALA A 314 -17.35 18.55 -20.17
C ALA A 314 -17.82 17.27 -19.46
N GLY A 315 -19.10 17.23 -19.12
CA GLY A 315 -19.76 16.18 -18.36
C GLY A 315 -20.18 16.67 -16.96
N ALA A 316 -21.49 16.74 -16.70
CA ALA A 316 -22.06 17.17 -15.42
C ALA A 316 -22.28 15.99 -14.42
N GLY A 317 -21.45 14.96 -14.57
CA GLY A 317 -21.40 13.81 -13.66
C GLY A 317 -20.89 14.17 -12.27
N VAL A 318 -20.66 13.15 -11.43
CA VAL A 318 -20.13 13.33 -10.07
C VAL A 318 -18.77 14.03 -10.08
N LEU A 319 -17.79 13.46 -10.80
CA LEU A 319 -16.46 14.07 -10.88
C LEU A 319 -16.46 15.37 -11.68
N GLY A 320 -17.12 15.44 -12.84
CA GLY A 320 -17.14 16.67 -13.63
C GLY A 320 -17.71 17.88 -12.86
N SER A 321 -18.74 17.68 -12.03
CA SER A 321 -19.24 18.74 -11.13
C SER A 321 -18.19 19.13 -10.08
N GLN A 322 -17.51 18.18 -9.46
CA GLN A 322 -16.44 18.48 -8.49
C GLN A 322 -15.23 19.18 -9.15
N ILE A 323 -14.84 18.76 -10.36
CA ILE A 323 -13.75 19.39 -11.12
C ILE A 323 -14.11 20.83 -11.45
N ALA A 324 -15.33 21.10 -11.93
CA ALA A 324 -15.81 22.45 -12.20
C ALA A 324 -15.81 23.30 -10.93
N TYR A 325 -16.29 22.74 -9.82
CA TYR A 325 -16.28 23.43 -8.52
C TYR A 325 -14.87 23.74 -8.03
N GLN A 326 -13.97 22.76 -8.00
CA GLN A 326 -12.57 22.95 -7.59
C GLN A 326 -11.87 23.98 -8.47
N THR A 327 -12.10 23.93 -9.78
CA THR A 327 -11.52 24.90 -10.73
C THR A 327 -12.00 26.32 -10.43
N ALA A 328 -13.28 26.51 -10.07
CA ALA A 328 -13.80 27.82 -9.66
C ALA A 328 -13.17 28.31 -8.35
N THR A 329 -12.81 27.42 -7.42
CA THR A 329 -12.09 27.82 -6.19
C THR A 329 -10.69 28.39 -6.48
N GLY A 330 -10.06 27.96 -7.57
CA GLY A 330 -8.80 28.51 -8.08
C GLY A 330 -8.95 29.87 -8.79
N GLY A 331 -10.17 30.39 -8.93
CA GLY A 331 -10.46 31.71 -9.51
C GLY A 331 -10.48 31.77 -11.04
N PHE A 332 -10.71 30.63 -11.71
CA PHE A 332 -10.84 30.53 -13.16
C PHE A 332 -12.26 30.81 -13.63
N ASP A 333 -12.42 31.26 -14.88
CA ASP A 333 -13.72 31.38 -15.54
C ASP A 333 -14.19 29.98 -15.97
N VAL A 334 -15.16 29.40 -15.28
CA VAL A 334 -15.56 27.99 -15.50
C VAL A 334 -16.88 27.89 -16.28
N VAL A 335 -16.89 27.03 -17.28
CA VAL A 335 -18.10 26.57 -17.94
C VAL A 335 -18.26 25.06 -17.72
N LEU A 336 -19.39 24.64 -17.17
CA LEU A 336 -19.79 23.24 -17.09
C LEU A 336 -20.77 22.92 -18.23
N TYR A 337 -20.39 21.98 -19.08
CA TYR A 337 -21.17 21.53 -20.22
C TYR A 337 -21.69 20.11 -20.03
N ASP A 338 -22.91 19.86 -20.46
CA ASP A 338 -23.43 18.52 -20.69
C ASP A 338 -24.40 18.53 -21.87
N ILE A 339 -24.51 17.42 -22.60
CA ILE A 339 -25.34 17.29 -23.81
C ILE A 339 -26.85 17.40 -23.50
N SER A 340 -27.25 17.27 -22.23
CA SER A 340 -28.63 17.23 -21.81
C SER A 340 -28.94 18.27 -20.73
N GLU A 341 -29.99 19.05 -20.93
CA GLU A 341 -30.53 19.97 -19.91
C GLU A 341 -30.88 19.24 -18.60
N ASP A 342 -31.40 18.00 -18.70
CA ASP A 342 -31.71 17.19 -17.51
C ASP A 342 -30.42 16.82 -16.75
N ALA A 343 -29.32 16.56 -17.47
CA ALA A 343 -28.03 16.28 -16.87
C ALA A 343 -27.41 17.53 -16.22
N LEU A 344 -27.63 18.71 -16.80
CA LEU A 344 -27.22 19.99 -16.21
C LEU A 344 -27.98 20.32 -14.94
N GLU A 345 -29.30 20.10 -14.87
CA GLU A 345 -30.05 20.32 -13.63
C GLU A 345 -29.57 19.37 -12.53
N ALA A 346 -29.33 18.10 -12.86
CA ALA A 346 -28.71 17.16 -11.92
C ALA A 346 -27.27 17.55 -11.56
N GLY A 347 -26.51 18.14 -12.47
CA GLY A 347 -25.17 18.69 -12.23
C GLY A 347 -25.20 19.87 -11.25
N LYS A 348 -26.19 20.74 -11.40
CA LYS A 348 -26.42 21.87 -10.50
C LYS A 348 -26.70 21.42 -9.07
N GLU A 349 -27.54 20.41 -8.87
CA GLU A 349 -27.76 19.82 -7.53
C GLU A 349 -26.46 19.28 -6.92
N LYS A 350 -25.61 18.61 -7.72
CA LYS A 350 -24.28 18.13 -7.26
C LYS A 350 -23.32 19.26 -6.93
N LEU A 351 -23.35 20.35 -7.69
CA LEU A 351 -22.55 21.55 -7.42
C LEU A 351 -22.99 22.24 -6.12
N GLU A 352 -24.30 22.35 -5.88
CA GLU A 352 -24.86 22.88 -4.63
C GLU A 352 -24.46 22.00 -3.43
N ALA A 353 -24.49 20.67 -3.60
CA ALA A 353 -23.97 19.73 -2.60
C ALA A 353 -22.46 19.90 -2.38
N SER A 354 -21.68 20.01 -3.46
CA SER A 354 -20.23 20.21 -3.38
C SER A 354 -19.87 21.51 -2.64
N ALA A 355 -20.64 22.60 -2.85
CA ALA A 355 -20.43 23.85 -2.13
C ALA A 355 -20.68 23.70 -0.62
N LYS A 356 -21.69 22.93 -0.23
CA LYS A 356 -21.95 22.64 1.19
C LYS A 356 -20.84 21.78 1.79
N ASP A 357 -20.47 20.69 1.12
CA ASP A 357 -19.45 19.76 1.60
C ASP A 357 -18.09 20.45 1.68
N TYR A 358 -17.73 21.27 0.69
CA TYR A 358 -16.51 22.09 0.71
C TYR A 358 -16.50 23.09 1.88
N ALA A 359 -17.63 23.76 2.17
CA ALA A 359 -17.71 24.69 3.30
C ALA A 359 -17.45 23.98 4.64
N GLU A 360 -18.01 22.78 4.81
CA GLU A 360 -17.81 21.95 6.00
C GLU A 360 -16.37 21.42 6.08
N ASP A 361 -15.86 20.81 5.02
CA ASP A 361 -14.56 20.16 4.98
C ASP A 361 -13.39 21.15 5.05
N MET A 362 -13.49 22.28 4.34
CA MET A 362 -12.42 23.28 4.26
C MET A 362 -12.55 24.40 5.29
N GLY A 363 -13.62 24.37 6.10
CA GLY A 363 -13.85 25.36 7.17
C GLY A 363 -14.07 26.79 6.66
N VAL A 364 -14.57 26.95 5.41
CA VAL A 364 -14.93 28.25 4.84
C VAL A 364 -16.40 28.59 5.09
N SER A 365 -16.80 29.85 4.93
CA SER A 365 -18.21 30.22 5.08
C SER A 365 -19.04 29.68 3.91
N GLN A 366 -20.31 29.33 4.18
CA GLN A 366 -21.24 28.92 3.13
C GLN A 366 -21.41 30.01 2.05
N ASP A 367 -21.35 31.29 2.44
CA ASP A 367 -21.41 32.41 1.50
C ASP A 367 -20.21 32.38 0.54
N GLN A 368 -19.00 32.16 1.06
CA GLN A 368 -17.80 32.02 0.23
C GLN A 368 -17.88 30.79 -0.69
N ALA A 369 -18.36 29.65 -0.18
CA ALA A 369 -18.55 28.46 -1.00
C ALA A 369 -19.59 28.67 -2.12
N ASN A 370 -20.65 29.45 -1.85
CA ASN A 370 -21.64 29.84 -2.85
C ASN A 370 -21.07 30.84 -3.86
N ASP A 371 -20.13 31.70 -3.47
CA ASP A 371 -19.46 32.63 -4.39
C ASP A 371 -18.63 31.88 -5.44
N TYR A 372 -17.99 30.76 -5.08
CA TYR A 372 -17.33 29.88 -6.06
C TYR A 372 -18.35 29.21 -6.99
N LEU A 373 -19.45 28.70 -6.43
CA LEU A 373 -20.54 28.10 -7.21
C LEU A 373 -21.09 29.07 -8.26
N ASN A 374 -21.33 30.33 -7.87
CA ASN A 374 -21.92 31.35 -8.74
C ASN A 374 -21.02 31.77 -9.91
N GLN A 375 -19.74 31.41 -9.89
CA GLN A 375 -18.79 31.65 -10.98
C GLN A 375 -18.90 30.62 -12.10
N ILE A 376 -19.59 29.49 -11.86
CA ILE A 376 -19.71 28.40 -12.82
C ILE A 376 -20.91 28.67 -13.74
N LYS A 377 -20.65 28.81 -15.04
CA LYS A 377 -21.69 28.89 -16.06
C LYS A 377 -22.08 27.50 -16.52
N LEU A 378 -23.38 27.19 -16.55
CA LEU A 378 -23.90 25.95 -17.10
C LEU A 378 -24.47 26.19 -18.50
N THR A 379 -24.21 25.30 -19.46
CA THR A 379 -24.83 25.35 -20.79
C THR A 379 -24.86 23.97 -21.45
N SER A 380 -25.88 23.71 -22.27
CA SER A 380 -25.98 22.52 -23.13
C SER A 380 -25.56 22.80 -24.58
N ASP A 381 -25.16 24.04 -24.88
CA ASP A 381 -24.69 24.45 -26.18
C ASP A 381 -23.16 24.38 -26.24
N ILE A 382 -22.64 23.45 -27.05
CA ILE A 382 -21.20 23.22 -27.16
C ILE A 382 -20.46 24.40 -27.81
N GLU A 383 -21.10 25.18 -28.70
CA GLU A 383 -20.50 26.37 -29.30
C GLU A 383 -20.35 27.46 -28.24
N GLU A 384 -21.38 27.66 -27.41
CA GLU A 384 -21.32 28.59 -26.28
C GLU A 384 -20.29 28.16 -25.23
N ALA A 385 -20.20 26.85 -24.97
CA ALA A 385 -19.28 26.27 -24.00
C ALA A 385 -17.83 26.43 -24.43
N ALA A 386 -17.54 26.21 -25.72
CA ALA A 386 -16.21 26.25 -26.32
C ALA A 386 -15.71 27.66 -26.68
N ASP A 387 -16.54 28.70 -26.57
CA ASP A 387 -16.17 30.06 -26.94
C ASP A 387 -14.95 30.57 -26.14
N ASP A 388 -13.86 30.91 -26.82
CA ASP A 388 -12.61 31.47 -26.27
C ASP A 388 -11.98 30.68 -25.10
N VAL A 389 -12.26 29.39 -24.95
CA VAL A 389 -11.69 28.54 -23.89
C VAL A 389 -10.18 28.35 -24.06
N ASP A 390 -9.46 28.20 -22.95
CA ASP A 390 -8.01 27.93 -22.95
C ASP A 390 -7.72 26.45 -22.66
N LEU A 391 -8.56 25.81 -21.83
CA LEU A 391 -8.43 24.41 -21.44
C LEU A 391 -9.81 23.74 -21.43
N VAL A 392 -9.90 22.53 -21.97
CA VAL A 392 -11.04 21.61 -21.78
C VAL A 392 -10.62 20.50 -20.84
N ILE A 393 -11.43 20.19 -19.82
CA ILE A 393 -11.30 18.99 -19.00
C ILE A 393 -12.47 18.07 -19.34
N GLU A 394 -12.18 16.97 -20.02
CA GLU A 394 -13.14 15.97 -20.45
C GLU A 394 -13.42 14.97 -19.31
N ALA A 395 -14.66 14.95 -18.83
CA ALA A 395 -15.18 14.05 -17.81
C ALA A 395 -16.53 13.43 -18.28
N VAL A 396 -16.62 13.09 -19.57
CA VAL A 396 -17.78 12.41 -20.15
C VAL A 396 -17.69 10.90 -19.94
N SER A 397 -18.73 10.18 -20.37
CA SER A 397 -18.79 8.71 -20.28
C SER A 397 -17.52 8.04 -20.82
N GLU A 398 -17.07 6.97 -20.16
CA GLU A 398 -15.91 6.18 -20.61
C GLU A 398 -16.19 5.36 -21.88
N ASN A 399 -17.44 5.32 -22.34
CA ASN A 399 -17.80 4.64 -23.58
C ASN A 399 -17.01 5.24 -24.78
N PRO A 400 -16.24 4.42 -25.53
CA PRO A 400 -15.42 4.90 -26.64
C PRO A 400 -16.20 5.64 -27.73
N ASP A 401 -17.41 5.17 -28.10
CA ASP A 401 -18.25 5.81 -29.11
C ASP A 401 -18.70 7.21 -28.66
N VAL A 402 -19.00 7.36 -27.36
CA VAL A 402 -19.37 8.66 -26.77
C VAL A 402 -18.19 9.62 -26.79
N LYS A 403 -16.99 9.15 -26.41
CA LYS A 403 -15.77 9.98 -26.47
C LYS A 403 -15.42 10.38 -27.89
N GLU A 404 -15.48 9.46 -28.84
CA GLU A 404 -15.19 9.74 -30.25
C GLU A 404 -16.15 10.80 -30.80
N SER A 405 -17.45 10.65 -30.56
CA SER A 405 -18.45 11.65 -30.94
C SER A 405 -18.18 13.00 -30.27
N PHE A 406 -17.90 13.00 -28.97
CA PHE A 406 -17.63 14.23 -28.22
C PHE A 406 -16.40 14.97 -28.74
N TYR A 407 -15.26 14.29 -28.92
CA TYR A 407 -14.04 14.92 -29.42
C TYR A 407 -14.21 15.42 -30.87
N SER A 408 -14.92 14.67 -31.72
CA SER A 408 -15.26 15.10 -33.08
C SER A 408 -16.03 16.42 -33.09
N ASP A 409 -17.04 16.58 -32.22
CA ASP A 409 -17.84 17.80 -32.14
C ASP A 409 -17.05 18.93 -31.47
N LEU A 410 -16.32 18.64 -30.39
CA LEU A 410 -15.50 19.60 -29.66
C LEU A 410 -14.43 20.24 -30.55
N CYS A 411 -13.67 19.44 -31.30
CA CYS A 411 -12.56 19.93 -32.13
C CYS A 411 -13.04 20.87 -33.26
N GLN A 412 -14.32 20.83 -33.65
CA GLN A 412 -14.88 21.75 -34.64
C GLN A 412 -15.11 23.16 -34.09
N VAL A 413 -15.25 23.31 -32.77
CA VAL A 413 -15.72 24.56 -32.14
C VAL A 413 -14.69 25.20 -31.20
N ILE A 414 -13.73 24.44 -30.65
CA ILE A 414 -12.71 25.00 -29.76
C ILE A 414 -11.64 25.81 -30.52
N PRO A 415 -11.16 26.94 -29.99
CA PRO A 415 -10.07 27.72 -30.59
C PRO A 415 -8.76 26.92 -30.71
N ASP A 416 -7.92 27.18 -31.72
CA ASP A 416 -6.60 26.52 -31.91
C ASP A 416 -5.67 26.58 -30.69
N LYS A 417 -5.80 27.61 -29.85
CA LYS A 417 -4.99 27.77 -28.62
C LYS A 417 -5.28 26.68 -27.58
N THR A 418 -6.51 26.17 -27.56
CA THR A 418 -7.08 25.33 -26.50
C THR A 418 -6.33 24.02 -26.32
N GLY A 419 -5.96 23.71 -25.08
CA GLY A 419 -5.51 22.39 -24.67
C GLY A 419 -6.66 21.51 -24.14
N ILE A 420 -6.45 20.21 -24.14
CA ILE A 420 -7.45 19.22 -23.74
C ILE A 420 -6.83 18.27 -22.70
N ALA A 421 -7.47 18.15 -21.55
CA ALA A 421 -7.15 17.20 -20.51
C ALA A 421 -8.28 16.17 -20.36
N THR A 422 -7.98 14.88 -20.45
CA THR A 422 -8.96 13.81 -20.19
C THR A 422 -8.88 13.36 -18.73
N ASN A 423 -10.04 13.18 -18.08
CA ASN A 423 -10.17 12.56 -16.75
C ASN A 423 -10.60 11.08 -16.87
N THR A 424 -9.90 10.34 -17.74
CA THR A 424 -10.10 8.90 -17.92
C THR A 424 -9.49 8.11 -16.76
N SER A 425 -10.14 7.03 -16.33
CA SER A 425 -9.62 6.17 -15.25
C SER A 425 -8.98 4.87 -15.76
N THR A 426 -9.38 4.37 -16.94
CA THR A 426 -8.82 3.12 -17.49
C THR A 426 -8.12 3.28 -18.84
N LEU A 427 -8.57 4.21 -19.69
CA LEU A 427 -7.95 4.46 -21.00
C LEU A 427 -6.67 5.29 -20.87
N LEU A 428 -5.68 5.02 -21.70
CA LEU A 428 -4.47 5.84 -21.81
C LEU A 428 -4.73 7.05 -22.72
N PRO A 429 -4.01 8.17 -22.53
CA PRO A 429 -4.02 9.26 -23.49
C PRO A 429 -3.76 8.81 -24.92
N SER A 430 -2.89 7.82 -25.16
CA SER A 430 -2.60 7.23 -26.46
C SER A 430 -3.79 6.55 -27.13
N ASP A 431 -4.74 6.06 -26.32
CA ASP A 431 -5.98 5.46 -26.83
C ASP A 431 -6.96 6.52 -27.35
N LEU A 432 -6.76 7.79 -26.93
CA LEU A 432 -7.65 8.91 -27.18
C LEU A 432 -7.03 10.00 -28.07
N GLU A 433 -5.70 10.09 -28.15
CA GLU A 433 -5.00 11.18 -28.86
C GLU A 433 -5.34 11.23 -30.36
N GLY A 434 -5.75 10.10 -30.95
CA GLY A 434 -6.21 10.03 -32.34
C GLY A 434 -7.62 10.59 -32.56
N MET A 435 -8.39 10.84 -31.50
CA MET A 435 -9.73 11.42 -31.56
C MET A 435 -9.71 12.95 -31.59
N THR A 436 -8.55 13.58 -31.35
CA THR A 436 -8.37 15.04 -31.37
C THR A 436 -7.50 15.49 -32.54
N ASP A 437 -7.68 16.75 -32.97
CA ASP A 437 -6.90 17.39 -34.04
C ASP A 437 -5.59 18.03 -33.55
N ARG A 438 -5.33 17.99 -32.24
CA ARG A 438 -4.19 18.65 -31.55
C ARG A 438 -3.52 17.74 -30.52
N PRO A 439 -3.02 16.56 -30.91
CA PRO A 439 -2.45 15.60 -29.97
C PRO A 439 -1.25 16.17 -29.17
N GLU A 440 -0.59 17.22 -29.64
CA GLU A 440 0.46 17.94 -28.92
C GLU A 440 -0.03 18.80 -27.74
N LYS A 441 -1.34 19.06 -27.67
CA LYS A 441 -2.03 19.77 -26.59
C LYS A 441 -3.07 18.88 -25.91
N PHE A 442 -2.84 17.56 -25.91
CA PHE A 442 -3.70 16.57 -25.29
C PHE A 442 -2.92 15.82 -24.22
N ALA A 443 -3.51 15.63 -23.04
CA ALA A 443 -2.93 14.87 -21.93
C ALA A 443 -4.03 14.36 -21.00
N ALA A 444 -3.70 13.54 -20.00
CA ALA A 444 -4.61 13.23 -18.91
C ALA A 444 -4.34 14.12 -17.68
N LEU A 445 -5.42 14.51 -17.01
CA LEU A 445 -5.42 15.06 -15.66
C LEU A 445 -6.48 14.29 -14.86
N HIS A 446 -6.02 13.38 -14.03
CA HIS A 446 -6.89 12.51 -13.23
C HIS A 446 -7.03 13.03 -11.80
N PHE A 447 -8.26 12.95 -11.28
CA PHE A 447 -8.64 13.48 -9.98
C PHE A 447 -9.18 12.38 -9.07
N ALA A 448 -8.81 12.44 -7.78
CA ALA A 448 -9.48 11.65 -6.76
C ALA A 448 -10.86 12.25 -6.40
N ASN A 449 -11.79 11.41 -5.95
CA ASN A 449 -13.10 11.87 -5.48
C ASN A 449 -12.97 12.63 -4.14
N GLN A 450 -13.83 13.62 -3.90
CA GLN A 450 -13.70 14.61 -2.83
C GLN A 450 -12.40 15.44 -3.01
N ILE A 451 -12.27 16.06 -4.19
CA ILE A 451 -11.03 16.68 -4.69
C ILE A 451 -10.36 17.61 -3.67
N TRP A 452 -11.11 18.41 -2.91
CA TRP A 452 -10.52 19.32 -1.92
C TRP A 452 -9.89 18.62 -0.71
N LYS A 453 -10.35 17.42 -0.35
CA LYS A 453 -9.75 16.59 0.72
C LYS A 453 -8.66 15.67 0.17
N GLN A 454 -8.95 15.06 -0.97
CA GLN A 454 -8.08 14.13 -1.69
C GLN A 454 -7.44 14.87 -2.85
N ASN A 455 -6.65 15.90 -2.53
CA ASN A 455 -6.21 16.90 -3.50
C ASN A 455 -5.07 16.42 -4.41
N THR A 456 -4.97 15.14 -4.69
CA THR A 456 -3.99 14.61 -5.65
C THR A 456 -4.48 14.82 -7.09
N GLY A 457 -3.59 15.33 -7.95
CA GLY A 457 -3.83 15.45 -9.39
C GLY A 457 -2.74 14.76 -10.19
N GLU A 458 -3.09 13.65 -10.85
CA GLU A 458 -2.13 12.88 -11.66
C GLU A 458 -2.12 13.43 -13.09
N VAL A 459 -0.98 13.98 -13.52
CA VAL A 459 -0.81 14.56 -14.88
C VAL A 459 0.01 13.60 -15.71
N MET A 460 -0.55 13.11 -16.82
CA MET A 460 0.08 12.08 -17.65
C MET A 460 0.06 12.49 -19.13
N PRO A 461 1.21 12.55 -19.82
CA PRO A 461 1.26 12.88 -21.23
C PRO A 461 0.80 11.67 -22.07
N GLY A 462 0.27 11.94 -23.25
CA GLY A 462 0.21 10.98 -24.35
C GLY A 462 1.51 10.93 -25.14
N THR A 463 1.52 10.20 -26.25
CA THR A 463 2.76 9.95 -27.01
C THR A 463 3.24 11.17 -27.79
N GLN A 464 2.32 12.11 -28.04
CA GLN A 464 2.57 13.32 -28.84
C GLN A 464 2.49 14.62 -28.02
N THR A 465 2.12 14.55 -26.74
CA THR A 465 2.01 15.73 -25.86
C THR A 465 3.30 16.53 -25.85
N SER A 466 3.19 17.84 -26.06
CA SER A 466 4.33 18.74 -25.95
C SER A 466 4.73 18.98 -24.49
N ASP A 467 6.03 19.10 -24.22
CA ASP A 467 6.54 19.50 -22.90
C ASP A 467 5.90 20.82 -22.43
N GLU A 468 5.65 21.76 -23.36
CA GLU A 468 4.98 23.03 -23.07
C GLU A 468 3.57 22.83 -22.51
N PHE A 469 2.75 21.99 -23.17
CA PHE A 469 1.40 21.73 -22.67
C PHE A 469 1.41 20.92 -21.37
N PHE A 470 2.32 19.95 -21.26
CA PHE A 470 2.49 19.17 -20.03
C PHE A 470 2.84 20.06 -18.83
N ASP A 471 3.73 21.03 -19.02
CA ASP A 471 4.10 22.02 -17.99
C ASP A 471 2.96 23.00 -17.69
N GLN A 472 2.22 23.45 -18.70
CA GLN A 472 1.03 24.30 -18.50
C GLN A 472 -0.05 23.58 -17.69
N LEU A 473 -0.29 22.30 -17.98
CA LEU A 473 -1.30 21.51 -17.29
C LEU A 473 -0.92 21.23 -15.82
N GLN A 474 0.35 20.95 -15.55
CA GLN A 474 0.86 20.86 -14.17
C GLN A 474 0.73 22.19 -13.42
N ALA A 475 1.05 23.32 -14.07
CA ALA A 475 0.90 24.64 -13.47
C ALA A 475 -0.58 24.94 -13.14
N PHE A 476 -1.49 24.58 -14.04
CA PHE A 476 -2.93 24.74 -13.85
C PHE A 476 -3.42 23.87 -12.68
N ALA A 477 -3.05 22.59 -12.64
CA ALA A 477 -3.40 21.66 -11.56
C ALA A 477 -2.95 22.20 -10.18
N ARG A 478 -1.75 22.78 -10.10
CA ARG A 478 -1.25 23.46 -8.89
C ARG A 478 -2.13 24.65 -8.52
N ASP A 479 -2.52 25.48 -9.48
CA ASP A 479 -3.27 26.72 -9.24
C ASP A 479 -4.74 26.47 -8.87
N ILE A 480 -5.26 25.26 -9.14
CA ILE A 480 -6.52 24.75 -8.56
C ILE A 480 -6.30 23.94 -7.27
N HIS A 481 -5.17 24.13 -6.59
CA HIS A 481 -4.84 23.57 -5.26
C HIS A 481 -4.61 22.06 -5.18
N LEU A 482 -4.24 21.42 -6.30
CA LEU A 482 -3.84 20.01 -6.27
C LEU A 482 -2.36 19.85 -5.87
N LEU A 483 -2.07 18.79 -5.12
CA LEU A 483 -0.77 18.15 -5.10
C LEU A 483 -0.56 17.45 -6.45
N VAL A 484 0.28 18.05 -7.28
CA VAL A 484 0.51 17.63 -8.67
C VAL A 484 1.50 16.47 -8.69
N LEU A 485 1.08 15.36 -9.29
CA LEU A 485 1.82 14.12 -9.41
C LEU A 485 2.10 13.86 -10.90
N PRO A 486 3.27 14.26 -11.41
CA PRO A 486 3.59 14.11 -12.83
C PRO A 486 4.03 12.69 -13.17
N LEU A 487 3.29 12.04 -14.07
CA LEU A 487 3.71 10.80 -14.72
C LEU A 487 4.51 11.18 -15.97
N ARG A 488 5.71 10.60 -16.14
CA ARG A 488 6.60 10.88 -17.28
C ARG A 488 6.37 9.97 -18.48
N LYS A 489 5.60 8.90 -18.28
CA LYS A 489 5.20 7.91 -19.28
C LYS A 489 3.80 7.42 -18.94
N GLU A 490 3.12 6.88 -19.93
CA GLU A 490 1.78 6.34 -19.77
C GLU A 490 1.75 5.11 -18.86
N LYS A 491 0.77 5.07 -17.95
CA LYS A 491 0.50 3.93 -17.08
C LYS A 491 -1.00 3.80 -16.85
N ALA A 492 -1.57 2.70 -17.30
CA ALA A 492 -2.96 2.36 -17.00
C ALA A 492 -3.12 2.16 -15.49
N GLY A 493 -4.17 2.72 -14.90
CA GLY A 493 -4.37 2.76 -13.46
C GLY A 493 -3.50 3.78 -12.72
N TYR A 494 -2.77 4.64 -13.44
CA TYR A 494 -1.95 5.71 -12.88
C TYR A 494 -1.02 5.22 -11.77
N LEU A 495 -0.70 6.02 -10.75
CA LEU A 495 0.14 5.59 -9.63
C LEU A 495 -0.66 4.80 -8.59
N ILE A 496 -1.80 5.34 -8.15
CA ILE A 496 -2.55 4.76 -7.02
C ILE A 496 -3.18 3.41 -7.35
N ASN A 497 -3.92 3.28 -8.46
CA ASN A 497 -4.63 2.03 -8.77
C ASN A 497 -3.67 0.92 -9.20
N SER A 498 -2.49 1.26 -9.71
CA SER A 498 -1.40 0.32 -9.97
C SER A 498 -0.95 -0.42 -8.70
N MET A 499 -1.05 0.23 -7.53
CA MET A 499 -0.68 -0.35 -6.24
C MET A 499 -1.89 -0.89 -5.48
N LEU A 500 -3.01 -0.16 -5.50
CA LEU A 500 -4.22 -0.49 -4.76
C LEU A 500 -4.88 -1.77 -5.30
N THR A 501 -5.00 -1.93 -6.61
CA THR A 501 -5.66 -3.10 -7.21
C THR A 501 -5.07 -4.42 -6.75
N PRO A 502 -3.75 -4.68 -6.89
CA PRO A 502 -3.18 -5.94 -6.43
C PRO A 502 -3.27 -6.10 -4.91
N HIS A 503 -3.21 -5.02 -4.13
CA HIS A 503 -3.41 -5.07 -2.68
C HIS A 503 -4.80 -5.61 -2.30
N LEU A 504 -5.86 -5.07 -2.90
CA LEU A 504 -7.24 -5.48 -2.63
C LEU A 504 -7.51 -6.92 -3.10
N LEU A 505 -7.00 -7.30 -4.27
CA LEU A 505 -7.16 -8.67 -4.79
C LEU A 505 -6.42 -9.69 -3.91
N SER A 506 -5.25 -9.35 -3.37
CA SER A 506 -4.53 -10.23 -2.43
C SER A 506 -5.27 -10.40 -1.10
N ALA A 507 -5.92 -9.35 -0.58
CA ALA A 507 -6.77 -9.46 0.60
C ALA A 507 -8.00 -10.35 0.33
N LEU A 508 -8.63 -10.18 -0.83
CA LEU A 508 -9.76 -11.02 -1.25
C LEU A 508 -9.35 -12.49 -1.43
N ASP A 509 -8.17 -12.78 -1.99
CA ASP A 509 -7.65 -14.15 -2.08
C ASP A 509 -7.44 -14.79 -0.70
N LEU A 510 -6.89 -14.03 0.26
CA LEU A 510 -6.72 -14.49 1.64
C LEU A 510 -8.07 -14.92 2.25
N LEU A 511 -9.11 -14.10 2.10
CA LEU A 511 -10.43 -14.41 2.63
C LEU A 511 -11.14 -15.53 1.85
N ALA A 512 -11.13 -15.45 0.51
CA ALA A 512 -11.81 -16.40 -0.37
C ALA A 512 -11.19 -17.81 -0.32
N SER A 513 -9.88 -17.92 -0.10
CA SER A 513 -9.22 -19.20 0.18
C SER A 513 -9.46 -19.72 1.60
N GLY A 514 -9.92 -18.87 2.52
CA GLY A 514 -10.10 -19.17 3.93
C GLY A 514 -8.81 -19.15 4.74
N ALA A 515 -7.74 -18.53 4.24
CA ALA A 515 -6.43 -18.49 4.91
C ALA A 515 -6.49 -17.72 6.22
N ALA A 516 -7.24 -16.62 6.25
CA ALA A 516 -7.50 -15.81 7.43
C ALA A 516 -8.90 -15.21 7.36
N ASP A 517 -9.44 -14.82 8.51
CA ASP A 517 -10.70 -14.08 8.57
C ASP A 517 -10.53 -12.59 8.24
N LEU A 518 -11.66 -11.94 7.95
CA LEU A 518 -11.76 -10.53 7.58
C LEU A 518 -11.01 -9.58 8.54
N GLU A 519 -11.27 -9.70 9.84
CA GLU A 519 -10.75 -8.78 10.85
C GLU A 519 -9.26 -9.02 11.06
N THR A 520 -8.82 -10.28 11.03
CA THR A 520 -7.41 -10.65 11.06
C THR A 520 -6.63 -10.04 9.89
N ILE A 521 -7.17 -10.10 8.66
CA ILE A 521 -6.51 -9.53 7.48
C ILE A 521 -6.37 -8.01 7.61
N ASP A 522 -7.45 -7.31 7.95
CA ASP A 522 -7.42 -5.86 8.10
C ASP A 522 -6.52 -5.42 9.25
N ARG A 523 -6.64 -6.05 10.42
CA ARG A 523 -5.80 -5.74 11.58
C ARG A 523 -4.32 -5.96 11.30
N THR A 524 -3.98 -7.02 10.57
CA THR A 524 -2.59 -7.30 10.17
C THR A 524 -2.00 -6.15 9.37
N TRP A 525 -2.75 -5.66 8.38
CA TRP A 525 -2.30 -4.54 7.56
C TRP A 525 -2.18 -3.25 8.38
N MET A 526 -3.20 -2.96 9.19
CA MET A 526 -3.26 -1.75 10.01
C MET A 526 -2.11 -1.68 11.04
N ILE A 527 -1.78 -2.79 11.72
CA ILE A 527 -0.64 -2.82 12.65
C ILE A 527 0.69 -2.80 11.90
N GLY A 528 0.80 -3.55 10.80
CA GLY A 528 2.04 -3.68 10.05
C GLY A 528 2.52 -2.36 9.45
N TYR A 529 1.61 -1.47 9.05
CA TYR A 529 1.95 -0.24 8.33
C TYR A 529 1.30 1.03 8.88
N ASP A 530 0.75 0.97 10.10
CA ASP A 530 0.15 2.12 10.79
C ASP A 530 -0.90 2.83 9.91
N GLU A 531 -1.84 2.02 9.41
CA GLU A 531 -2.92 2.46 8.54
C GLU A 531 -4.22 2.63 9.33
N ASP A 532 -5.00 3.66 8.98
CA ASP A 532 -6.27 3.96 9.65
C ASP A 532 -7.42 3.00 9.27
N ARG A 533 -7.19 2.15 8.25
CA ARG A 533 -8.13 1.15 7.75
C ARG A 533 -7.41 0.02 7.02
N GLY A 534 -8.01 -1.17 7.02
CA GLY A 534 -7.51 -2.31 6.24
C GLY A 534 -8.04 -2.37 4.80
N PRO A 535 -7.57 -3.36 4.01
CA PRO A 535 -8.03 -3.57 2.64
C PRO A 535 -9.54 -3.77 2.51
N PHE A 536 -10.22 -4.46 3.44
CA PHE A 536 -11.66 -4.69 3.32
C PHE A 536 -12.50 -3.45 3.64
N ALA A 537 -12.07 -2.66 4.62
CA ALA A 537 -12.61 -1.32 4.82
C ALA A 537 -12.47 -0.44 3.56
N THR A 538 -11.35 -0.59 2.84
CA THR A 538 -11.11 0.10 1.56
C THR A 538 -12.01 -0.44 0.45
N ILE A 539 -12.19 -1.76 0.34
CA ILE A 539 -13.13 -2.38 -0.62
C ILE A 539 -14.56 -1.90 -0.39
N ASP A 540 -15.00 -1.79 0.86
CA ASP A 540 -16.33 -1.27 1.19
C ASP A 540 -16.52 0.19 0.73
N ARG A 541 -15.46 1.00 0.82
CA ARG A 541 -15.48 2.40 0.37
C ARG A 541 -15.45 2.52 -1.16
N VAL A 542 -14.66 1.68 -1.83
CA VAL A 542 -14.60 1.61 -3.30
C VAL A 542 -15.92 1.07 -3.87
N GLY A 543 -16.52 0.09 -3.19
CA GLY A 543 -17.71 -0.64 -3.62
C GLY A 543 -17.37 -2.03 -4.15
N LEU A 544 -18.16 -3.02 -3.74
CA LEU A 544 -17.92 -4.42 -4.10
C LEU A 544 -18.16 -4.68 -5.58
N GLN A 545 -19.11 -3.97 -6.22
CA GLN A 545 -19.36 -4.12 -7.66
C GLN A 545 -18.14 -3.68 -8.48
N THR A 546 -17.59 -2.49 -8.20
CA THR A 546 -16.38 -2.00 -8.87
C THR A 546 -15.21 -2.94 -8.65
N THR A 547 -15.04 -3.44 -7.43
CA THR A 547 -13.98 -4.42 -7.12
C THR A 547 -14.18 -5.73 -7.89
N LYS A 548 -15.43 -6.17 -8.06
CA LYS A 548 -15.77 -7.35 -8.85
C LYS A 548 -15.45 -7.15 -10.33
N ASP A 549 -15.80 -6.00 -10.91
CA ASP A 549 -15.52 -5.66 -12.30
C ASP A 549 -14.00 -5.67 -12.58
N ILE A 550 -13.20 -5.17 -11.63
CA ILE A 550 -11.73 -5.24 -11.67
C ILE A 550 -11.23 -6.69 -11.65
N ALA A 551 -11.81 -7.54 -10.78
CA ALA A 551 -11.44 -8.96 -10.70
C ALA A 551 -11.81 -9.72 -11.99
N GLU A 552 -12.97 -9.43 -12.59
CA GLU A 552 -13.40 -9.99 -13.88
C GLU A 552 -12.46 -9.57 -15.02
N LEU A 553 -12.08 -8.28 -15.09
CA LEU A 553 -11.10 -7.81 -16.06
C LEU A 553 -9.74 -8.51 -15.88
N ARG A 554 -9.30 -8.70 -14.63
CA ARG A 554 -8.04 -9.40 -14.35
C ARG A 554 -8.11 -10.87 -14.71
N LEU A 555 -9.27 -11.51 -14.54
CA LEU A 555 -9.52 -12.90 -14.92
C LEU A 555 -9.40 -13.08 -16.43
N ASP A 556 -9.94 -12.16 -17.22
CA ASP A 556 -9.83 -12.16 -18.68
C ASP A 556 -8.36 -12.01 -19.15
N GLN A 557 -7.54 -11.34 -18.37
CA GLN A 557 -6.11 -11.12 -18.64
C GLN A 557 -5.20 -12.21 -18.06
N ALA A 558 -5.71 -13.06 -17.15
CA ALA A 558 -4.90 -14.05 -16.47
C ALA A 558 -4.41 -15.15 -17.43
N GLU A 559 -3.12 -15.48 -17.36
CA GLU A 559 -2.54 -16.53 -18.18
C GLU A 559 -2.51 -17.87 -17.44
N ASP A 560 -2.14 -17.87 -16.16
CA ASP A 560 -1.97 -19.09 -15.35
C ASP A 560 -3.28 -19.57 -14.69
N ASP A 561 -3.42 -20.89 -14.54
CA ASP A 561 -4.64 -21.53 -14.05
C ASP A 561 -4.88 -21.30 -12.55
N GLN A 562 -3.83 -21.13 -11.74
CA GLN A 562 -3.94 -20.89 -10.31
C GLN A 562 -4.48 -19.47 -10.04
N GLU A 563 -4.01 -18.48 -10.80
CA GLU A 563 -4.57 -17.12 -10.76
C GLU A 563 -6.04 -17.11 -11.18
N LYS A 564 -6.40 -17.80 -12.27
CA LYS A 564 -7.81 -17.91 -12.70
C LYS A 564 -8.70 -18.53 -11.63
N GLU A 565 -8.23 -19.58 -10.98
CA GLU A 565 -8.97 -20.22 -9.89
C GLU A 565 -9.15 -19.29 -8.68
N SER A 566 -8.11 -18.55 -8.31
CA SER A 566 -8.17 -17.53 -7.25
C SER A 566 -9.19 -16.45 -7.58
N LEU A 567 -9.08 -15.83 -8.77
CA LEU A 567 -9.99 -14.78 -9.22
C LEU A 567 -11.44 -15.27 -9.31
N GLY A 568 -11.66 -16.51 -9.76
CA GLY A 568 -12.98 -17.13 -9.76
C GLY A 568 -13.62 -17.19 -8.37
N ARG A 569 -12.86 -17.61 -7.35
CA ARG A 569 -13.33 -17.60 -5.95
C ARG A 569 -13.63 -16.20 -5.43
N ILE A 570 -12.79 -15.22 -5.80
CA ILE A 570 -12.98 -13.81 -5.42
C ILE A 570 -14.28 -13.27 -6.02
N ILE A 571 -14.52 -13.52 -7.30
CA ILE A 571 -15.73 -13.10 -8.01
C ILE A 571 -16.98 -13.72 -7.39
N ASP A 572 -16.94 -15.01 -7.06
CA ASP A 572 -18.05 -15.70 -6.39
C ASP A 572 -18.34 -15.10 -5.01
N LEU A 573 -17.30 -14.83 -4.21
CA LEU A 573 -17.42 -14.19 -2.89
C LEU A 573 -18.07 -12.80 -2.99
N LEU A 574 -17.60 -11.96 -3.92
CA LEU A 574 -18.15 -10.62 -4.12
C LEU A 574 -19.59 -10.68 -4.62
N GLN A 575 -19.89 -11.56 -5.59
CA GLN A 575 -21.24 -11.75 -6.12
C GLN A 575 -22.22 -12.18 -5.03
N GLU A 576 -21.84 -13.12 -4.16
CA GLU A 576 -22.69 -13.58 -3.06
C GLU A 576 -23.09 -12.43 -2.11
N LYS A 577 -22.14 -11.52 -1.82
CA LYS A 577 -22.40 -10.35 -0.97
C LYS A 577 -23.27 -9.32 -1.67
N ILE A 578 -23.00 -9.04 -2.95
CA ILE A 578 -23.81 -8.12 -3.77
C ILE A 578 -25.26 -8.62 -3.87
N ASP A 579 -25.47 -9.92 -4.08
CA ASP A 579 -26.82 -10.52 -4.15
C ASP A 579 -27.61 -10.39 -2.83
N LYS A 580 -26.91 -10.25 -1.70
CA LYS A 580 -27.50 -9.99 -0.38
C LYS A 580 -27.74 -8.50 -0.10
N GLY A 581 -27.37 -7.60 -1.02
CA GLY A 581 -27.41 -6.15 -0.82
C GLY A 581 -26.32 -5.63 0.11
N GLU A 582 -25.20 -6.37 0.25
CA GLU A 582 -24.05 -5.99 1.05
C GLU A 582 -22.97 -5.39 0.14
N SER A 583 -23.30 -4.32 -0.59
CA SER A 583 -22.50 -3.77 -1.69
C SER A 583 -21.41 -2.76 -1.28
N GLY A 584 -21.37 -2.33 -0.02
CA GLY A 584 -20.31 -1.46 0.50
C GLY A 584 -20.81 -0.45 1.53
N ALA A 585 -19.93 0.48 1.90
CA ALA A 585 -20.18 1.51 2.91
C ALA A 585 -21.33 2.45 2.52
N ALA A 586 -21.48 2.75 1.22
CA ALA A 586 -22.55 3.61 0.71
C ALA A 586 -23.95 3.04 0.97
N ASP A 587 -24.09 1.71 1.01
CA ASP A 587 -25.36 1.01 1.28
C ASP A 587 -25.53 0.65 2.77
N GLY A 588 -24.62 1.13 3.63
CA GLY A 588 -24.62 0.84 5.06
C GLY A 588 -24.07 -0.54 5.41
N LYS A 589 -23.70 -1.37 4.43
CA LYS A 589 -23.15 -2.71 4.68
C LYS A 589 -22.36 -3.24 3.48
N GLY A 590 -21.16 -3.72 3.76
CA GLY A 590 -20.31 -4.49 2.86
C GLY A 590 -19.71 -5.68 3.59
N PHE A 591 -18.38 -5.74 3.67
CA PHE A 591 -17.65 -6.62 4.60
C PHE A 591 -17.87 -6.18 6.05
N TYR A 592 -17.89 -4.88 6.31
CA TYR A 592 -18.31 -4.32 7.60
C TYR A 592 -19.74 -3.74 7.55
N THR A 593 -20.27 -3.41 8.72
CA THR A 593 -21.55 -2.71 8.88
C THR A 593 -21.29 -1.24 9.21
N TYR A 594 -22.08 -0.33 8.64
CA TYR A 594 -21.94 1.12 8.79
C TYR A 594 -23.25 1.77 9.25
N PRO A 595 -23.21 2.88 10.02
CA PRO A 595 -22.01 3.52 10.59
C PRO A 595 -21.36 2.67 11.71
N ASP A 596 -20.18 3.09 12.17
CA ASP A 596 -19.41 2.48 13.26
C ASP A 596 -18.90 1.05 12.99
N PRO A 597 -18.13 0.83 11.90
CA PRO A 597 -17.56 -0.48 11.59
C PRO A 597 -16.56 -0.96 12.66
N ALA A 598 -16.44 -2.28 12.81
CA ALA A 598 -15.63 -2.90 13.86
C ALA A 598 -14.15 -2.45 13.88
N TYR A 599 -13.57 -2.15 12.71
CA TYR A 599 -12.17 -1.69 12.60
C TYR A 599 -11.92 -0.32 13.23
N GLN A 600 -12.97 0.47 13.50
CA GLN A 600 -12.86 1.77 14.19
C GLN A 600 -12.95 1.65 15.72
N SER A 601 -13.16 0.44 16.24
CA SER A 601 -13.15 0.20 17.69
C SER A 601 -11.77 0.45 18.27
N GLU A 602 -11.68 1.11 19.43
CA GLU A 602 -10.43 1.32 20.17
C GLU A 602 -9.70 0.01 20.50
N ASP A 603 -10.41 -1.12 20.53
CA ASP A 603 -9.85 -2.43 20.86
C ASP A 603 -9.50 -3.26 19.62
N PHE A 604 -9.77 -2.78 18.39
CA PHE A 604 -9.56 -3.56 17.17
C PHE A 604 -8.09 -3.96 17.01
N LEU A 605 -7.17 -3.02 17.26
CA LEU A 605 -5.72 -3.22 17.11
C LEU A 605 -5.03 -3.79 18.37
N LYS A 606 -5.80 -4.18 19.41
CA LYS A 606 -5.25 -4.71 20.67
C LYS A 606 -5.21 -6.24 20.67
N ALA A 607 -4.29 -6.81 21.47
CA ALA A 607 -3.97 -8.25 21.55
C ALA A 607 -5.00 -9.14 22.27
#